data_AF-A0A4R2PNV0-F1
#
_entry.id   AF-A0A4R2PNV0-F1
#
_cell.length_a   1.000
_cell.length_b   1.000
_cell.length_c   1.000
_cell.angle_alpha   90.00
_cell.angle_beta   90.00
_cell.angle_gamma   90.00
#
_symmetry.space_group_name_H-M   'P 1'
#
loop_
_entity.id
_entity.type
_entity.pdbx_description
1 polymer ?
#
loop_
_entity_poly.entity_id
_entity_poly.type
_entity_poly.pdbx_seq_one_letter_code
_entity_poly.pdbx_strand_id
1 'polypeptide(L)'
;MGFEEPATPPPAPIAADPALDSRLTAIAATRAAAARAFDAAADRAATRTTAARGAAVGSERWLDAQTAVAELDSLRSTHADSVGQLEELAAARAQALQPAYPALDQALDAARATAAAQTRRIDSLAAALPAG
;
A
#
# COMPACT_ATOMS: atom_id res chain seq x y z
N MET A 1 -48.36 26.09 1.83
CA MET A 1 -47.13 26.80 1.41
C MET A 1 -46.00 25.78 1.45
N GLY A 2 -45.81 25.04 0.35
CA GLY A 2 -44.78 24.01 0.24
C GLY A 2 -43.45 24.65 -0.17
N PHE A 3 -42.40 24.40 0.59
CA PHE A 3 -41.04 24.69 0.17
C PHE A 3 -40.62 23.53 -0.74
N GLU A 4 -40.75 23.71 -2.06
CA GLU A 4 -40.12 22.79 -3.01
C GLU A 4 -38.60 22.96 -2.86
N GLU A 5 -37.99 21.99 -2.18
CA GLU A 5 -36.55 21.88 -2.06
C GLU A 5 -35.97 21.73 -3.47
N PRO A 6 -35.07 22.60 -3.92
CA PRO A 6 -34.54 22.53 -5.28
C PRO A 6 -33.87 21.19 -5.48
N ALA A 7 -34.35 20.43 -6.47
CA ALA A 7 -33.80 19.14 -6.83
C ALA A 7 -32.28 19.29 -7.04
N THR A 8 -31.51 18.49 -6.31
CA THR A 8 -30.05 18.47 -6.44
C THR A 8 -29.72 18.19 -7.91
N PRO A 9 -28.94 19.07 -8.58
CA PRO A 9 -28.58 18.84 -9.97
C PRO A 9 -27.86 17.48 -10.08
N PRO A 10 -28.14 16.71 -11.15
CA PRO A 10 -27.51 15.41 -11.33
C PRO A 10 -25.99 15.56 -11.31
N PRO A 11 -25.26 14.58 -10.72
CA PRO A 11 -23.81 14.62 -10.69
C PRO A 11 -23.29 14.79 -12.12
N ALA A 12 -22.39 15.75 -12.32
CA ALA A 12 -21.80 16.00 -13.63
C ALA A 12 -21.20 14.68 -14.17
N PRO A 13 -21.41 14.36 -15.46
CA PRO A 13 -20.87 13.15 -16.03
C PRO A 13 -19.35 13.17 -15.88
N ILE A 14 -18.81 12.09 -15.31
CA ILE A 14 -17.35 11.91 -15.20
C ILE A 14 -16.83 11.84 -16.63
N ALA A 15 -16.09 12.86 -17.04
CA ALA A 15 -15.40 12.83 -18.32
C ALA A 15 -14.37 11.69 -18.27
N ALA A 16 -14.43 10.79 -19.25
CA ALA A 16 -13.40 9.77 -19.41
C ALA A 16 -12.03 10.44 -19.59
N ASP A 17 -11.02 9.98 -18.86
CA ASP A 17 -9.67 10.51 -18.89
C ASP A 17 -8.67 9.37 -19.20
N PRO A 18 -8.47 9.05 -20.50
CA PRO A 18 -7.60 7.94 -20.91
C PRO A 18 -6.15 8.11 -20.45
N ALA A 19 -5.69 9.35 -20.26
CA ALA A 19 -4.35 9.62 -19.77
C ALA A 19 -4.23 9.26 -18.28
N LEU A 20 -5.24 9.61 -17.47
CA LEU A 20 -5.31 9.17 -16.09
C LEU A 20 -5.44 7.66 -15.98
N ASP A 21 -6.28 7.03 -16.80
CA ASP A 21 -6.43 5.56 -16.81
C ASP A 21 -5.11 4.85 -17.14
N SER A 22 -4.35 5.38 -18.09
CA SER A 22 -3.02 4.85 -18.43
C SER A 22 -2.04 4.98 -17.25
N ARG A 23 -2.04 6.12 -16.56
CA ARG A 23 -1.22 6.33 -15.36
C ARG A 23 -1.61 5.39 -14.22
N LEU A 24 -2.91 5.25 -13.95
CA LEU A 24 -3.44 4.32 -12.95
C LEU A 24 -3.03 2.88 -13.26
N THR A 25 -3.08 2.47 -14.53
CA THR A 25 -2.65 1.15 -14.98
C THR A 25 -1.15 0.93 -14.74
N ALA A 26 -0.31 1.91 -15.07
CA ALA A 26 1.14 1.83 -14.82
C ALA A 26 1.45 1.73 -13.31
N ILE A 27 0.83 2.57 -12.49
CA ILE A 27 1.00 2.54 -11.03
C ILE A 27 0.49 1.21 -10.46
N ALA A 28 -0.63 0.69 -10.96
CA ALA A 28 -1.17 -0.61 -10.55
C ALA A 28 -0.20 -1.76 -10.86
N ALA A 29 0.46 -1.74 -12.02
CA ALA A 29 1.47 -2.73 -12.38
C ALA A 29 2.68 -2.68 -11.42
N THR A 30 3.20 -1.49 -11.13
CA THR A 30 4.30 -1.28 -10.16
C THR A 30 3.92 -1.80 -8.77
N ARG A 31 2.73 -1.44 -8.29
CA ARG A 31 2.21 -1.90 -6.99
C ARG A 31 2.05 -3.41 -6.94
N ALA A 32 1.52 -4.03 -7.99
CA ALA A 32 1.37 -5.48 -8.05
C ALA A 32 2.72 -6.20 -8.04
N ALA A 33 3.73 -5.66 -8.71
CA ALA A 33 5.09 -6.19 -8.67
C ALA A 33 5.70 -6.06 -7.27
N ALA A 34 5.57 -4.89 -6.63
CA ALA A 34 6.05 -4.65 -5.27
C ALA A 34 5.36 -5.56 -4.25
N ALA A 35 4.04 -5.75 -4.35
CA ALA A 35 3.28 -6.65 -3.49
C ALA A 35 3.75 -8.11 -3.63
N ARG A 36 3.96 -8.60 -4.86
CA ARG A 36 4.48 -9.97 -5.10
C ARG A 36 5.89 -10.15 -4.53
N ALA A 37 6.76 -9.15 -4.70
CA ALA A 37 8.10 -9.19 -4.13
C ALA A 37 8.05 -9.22 -2.60
N PHE A 38 7.17 -8.42 -2.00
CA PHE A 38 6.93 -8.42 -0.56
C PHE A 38 6.44 -9.78 -0.07
N ASP A 39 5.45 -10.39 -0.73
CA ASP A 39 4.90 -11.68 -0.30
C ASP A 39 5.97 -12.78 -0.32
N ALA A 40 6.76 -12.85 -1.39
CA ALA A 40 7.86 -13.81 -1.49
C ALA A 40 8.92 -13.57 -0.41
N ALA A 41 9.28 -12.31 -0.13
CA ALA A 41 10.20 -11.99 0.94
C ALA A 41 9.60 -12.30 2.33
N ALA A 42 8.29 -12.11 2.52
CA ALA A 42 7.60 -12.34 3.77
C ALA A 42 7.59 -13.83 4.14
N ASP A 43 7.44 -14.72 3.17
CA ASP A 43 7.55 -16.16 3.40
C ASP A 43 8.96 -16.58 3.82
N ARG A 44 9.99 -15.97 3.21
CA ARG A 44 11.39 -16.17 3.62
C ARG A 44 11.64 -15.64 5.03
N ALA A 45 11.16 -14.44 5.35
CA ALA A 45 11.27 -13.83 6.66
C ALA A 45 10.55 -14.66 7.74
N ALA A 46 9.36 -15.20 7.44
CA ALA A 46 8.62 -16.09 8.33
C ALA A 46 9.40 -17.38 8.64
N THR A 47 10.03 -17.98 7.62
CA THR A 47 10.87 -19.17 7.78
C THR A 47 12.08 -18.88 8.68
N ARG A 48 12.79 -17.77 8.43
CA ARG A 48 13.96 -17.37 9.22
C ARG A 48 13.59 -17.00 10.66
N THR A 49 12.50 -16.27 10.85
CA THR A 49 11.96 -15.92 12.17
C THR A 49 11.61 -17.17 12.97
N THR A 50 11.03 -18.19 12.32
CA THR A 50 10.74 -19.48 12.96
C THR A 50 12.03 -20.21 13.36
N ALA A 51 13.05 -20.23 12.48
CA ALA A 51 14.34 -20.84 12.77
C ALA A 51 15.14 -20.12 13.87
N ALA A 52 14.91 -18.82 14.04
CA ALA A 52 15.51 -18.00 15.09
C ALA A 52 14.81 -18.13 16.45
N ARG A 53 13.66 -18.82 16.55
CA ARG A 53 12.98 -19.02 17.84
C ARG A 53 13.88 -19.73 18.84
N GLY A 54 14.11 -19.10 19.99
CA GLY A 54 14.99 -19.62 21.04
C GLY A 54 16.48 -19.47 20.74
N ALA A 55 16.87 -18.89 19.60
CA ALA A 55 18.25 -18.50 19.37
C ALA A 55 18.62 -17.30 20.26
N ALA A 56 19.89 -17.24 20.68
CA ALA A 56 20.39 -16.10 21.44
C ALA A 56 20.34 -14.83 20.59
N VAL A 57 20.01 -13.70 21.22
CA VAL A 57 20.16 -12.37 20.62
C VAL A 57 21.61 -12.22 20.14
N GLY A 58 21.80 -11.66 18.95
CA GLY A 58 23.12 -11.51 18.32
C GLY A 58 23.68 -12.77 17.64
N SER A 59 23.01 -13.93 17.75
CA SER A 59 23.40 -15.12 17.00
C SER A 59 23.15 -14.94 15.49
N GLU A 60 23.85 -15.73 14.67
CA GLU A 60 23.69 -15.71 13.20
C GLU A 60 22.22 -15.89 12.79
N ARG A 61 21.51 -16.84 13.40
CA ARG A 61 20.08 -17.08 13.12
C ARG A 61 19.20 -15.87 13.45
N TRP A 62 19.51 -15.15 14.52
CA TRP A 62 18.79 -13.94 14.91
C TRP A 62 19.09 -12.78 13.94
N LEU A 63 20.35 -12.60 13.53
CA LEU A 63 20.75 -11.59 12.56
C LEU A 63 20.15 -11.86 11.17
N ASP A 64 20.10 -13.11 10.73
CA ASP A 64 19.49 -13.51 9.46
C ASP A 64 17.99 -13.20 9.43
N ALA A 65 17.30 -13.42 10.54
CA ALA A 65 15.89 -13.13 10.67
C ALA A 65 15.61 -11.62 10.68
N GLN A 66 16.39 -10.84 11.44
CA GLN A 66 16.27 -9.37 11.40
C GLN A 66 16.57 -8.80 10.02
N THR A 67 17.61 -9.29 9.34
CA THR A 67 17.94 -8.86 7.98
C THR A 67 16.77 -9.14 7.03
N ALA A 68 16.10 -10.28 7.18
CA ALA A 68 14.93 -10.61 6.38
C ALA A 68 13.74 -9.69 6.68
N VAL A 69 13.52 -9.31 7.94
CA VAL A 69 12.48 -8.33 8.31
C VAL A 69 12.81 -6.95 7.75
N ALA A 70 14.07 -6.51 7.82
CA ALA A 70 14.50 -5.23 7.26
C ALA A 70 14.33 -5.16 5.72
N GLU A 71 14.51 -6.29 5.02
CA GLU A 71 14.19 -6.40 3.59
C GLU A 71 12.70 -6.10 3.32
N LEU A 72 11.80 -6.57 4.18
CA LEU A 72 10.37 -6.27 4.07
C LEU A 72 10.07 -4.78 4.22
N ASP A 73 10.74 -4.08 5.13
CA ASP A 73 10.56 -2.64 5.32
C ASP A 73 10.97 -1.84 4.08
N SER A 74 12.05 -2.24 3.40
CA SER A 74 12.47 -1.64 2.14
C SER A 74 11.41 -1.83 1.04
N LEU A 75 10.88 -3.05 0.90
CA LEU A 75 9.82 -3.37 -0.05
C LEU A 75 8.50 -2.64 0.27
N ARG A 76 8.14 -2.53 1.55
CA ARG A 76 6.99 -1.74 2.03
C ARG A 76 7.17 -0.26 1.69
N SER A 77 8.37 0.30 1.86
CA SER A 77 8.68 1.67 1.49
C SER A 77 8.46 1.91 -0.01
N THR A 78 8.90 0.97 -0.86
CA THR A 78 8.71 1.06 -2.31
C THR A 78 7.22 1.04 -2.70
N HIS A 79 6.40 0.24 -2.00
CA HIS A 79 4.95 0.27 -2.18
C HIS A 79 4.33 1.59 -1.69
N ALA A 80 4.82 2.15 -0.58
CA ALA A 80 4.37 3.44 -0.05
C ALA A 80 4.64 4.60 -1.03
N ASP A 81 5.75 4.58 -1.77
CA ASP A 81 6.03 5.57 -2.83
C ASP A 81 4.95 5.54 -3.94
N SER A 82 4.39 4.35 -4.23
CA SER A 82 3.27 4.23 -5.16
C SER A 82 1.95 4.74 -4.59
N VAL A 83 1.74 4.64 -3.27
CA VAL A 83 0.60 5.28 -2.60
C VAL A 83 0.73 6.79 -2.72
N GLY A 84 1.91 7.35 -2.45
CA GLY A 84 2.18 8.79 -2.56
C GLY A 84 1.90 9.34 -3.97
N GLN A 85 2.28 8.61 -5.02
CA GLN A 85 1.95 8.99 -6.40
C GLN A 85 0.43 9.07 -6.67
N LEU A 86 -0.35 8.14 -6.11
CA LEU A 86 -1.81 8.19 -6.24
C LEU A 86 -2.41 9.37 -5.45
N GLU A 87 -1.87 9.66 -4.28
CA GLU A 87 -2.29 10.80 -3.46
C GLU A 87 -1.98 12.13 -4.13
N GLU A 88 -0.82 12.24 -4.78
CA GLU A 88 -0.46 13.41 -5.58
C GLU A 88 -1.41 13.61 -6.77
N LEU A 89 -1.79 12.54 -7.47
CA LEU A 89 -2.81 12.60 -8.52
C LEU A 89 -4.16 13.09 -7.97
N ALA A 90 -4.61 12.56 -6.83
CA ALA A 90 -5.85 12.99 -6.20
C ALA A 90 -5.81 14.45 -5.76
N ALA A 91 -4.69 14.88 -5.16
CA ALA A 91 -4.48 16.26 -4.76
C ALA A 91 -4.47 17.22 -5.95
N ALA A 92 -3.81 16.85 -7.06
CA ALA A 92 -3.79 17.66 -8.28
C ALA A 92 -5.19 17.85 -8.87
N ARG A 93 -6.02 16.79 -8.89
CA ARG A 93 -7.41 16.87 -9.34
C ARG A 93 -8.25 17.77 -8.44
N ALA A 94 -8.09 17.64 -7.12
CA ALA A 94 -8.79 18.47 -6.14
C ALA A 94 -8.43 19.95 -6.30
N GLN A 95 -7.15 20.27 -6.50
CA GLN A 95 -6.67 21.64 -6.76
C GLN A 95 -7.23 22.20 -8.07
N ALA A 96 -7.39 21.36 -9.10
CA ALA A 96 -8.00 21.72 -10.38
C ALA A 96 -9.54 21.76 -10.35
N LEU A 97 -10.18 21.56 -9.18
CA LEU A 97 -11.63 21.47 -9.01
C LEU A 97 -12.29 20.45 -9.97
N GLN A 98 -11.55 19.39 -10.31
CA GLN A 98 -12.05 18.33 -11.15
C GLN A 98 -13.01 17.43 -10.36
N PRO A 99 -14.02 16.85 -11.02
CA PRO A 99 -14.90 15.89 -10.37
C PRO A 99 -14.12 14.67 -9.87
N ALA A 100 -14.66 14.02 -8.84
CA ALA A 100 -14.14 12.78 -8.29
C ALA A 100 -13.94 11.73 -9.40
N TYR A 101 -12.91 10.90 -9.25
CA TYR A 101 -12.57 9.87 -10.22
C TYR A 101 -12.58 8.50 -9.53
N PRO A 102 -13.68 7.74 -9.61
CA PRO A 102 -13.87 6.51 -8.84
C PRO A 102 -12.74 5.49 -9.01
N ALA A 103 -12.14 5.40 -10.19
CA ALA A 103 -11.01 4.48 -10.41
C ALA A 103 -9.75 4.90 -9.63
N LEU A 104 -9.52 6.20 -9.42
CA LEU A 104 -8.43 6.70 -8.59
C LEU A 104 -8.72 6.46 -7.11
N ASP A 105 -9.95 6.69 -6.66
CA ASP A 105 -10.37 6.44 -5.28
C ASP A 105 -10.24 4.94 -4.94
N GLN A 106 -10.73 4.07 -5.82
CA GLN A 106 -10.56 2.61 -5.70
C GLN A 106 -9.09 2.21 -5.68
N ALA A 107 -8.25 2.83 -6.52
CA ALA A 107 -6.82 2.55 -6.54
C ALA A 107 -6.15 2.94 -5.21
N LEU A 108 -6.51 4.09 -4.64
CA LEU A 108 -6.03 4.58 -3.34
C LEU A 108 -6.43 3.65 -2.20
N ASP A 109 -7.70 3.28 -2.12
CA ASP A 109 -8.23 2.39 -1.09
C ASP A 109 -7.52 1.03 -1.12
N ALA A 110 -7.37 0.45 -2.31
CA ALA A 110 -6.62 -0.79 -2.49
C ALA A 110 -5.14 -0.62 -2.08
N ALA A 111 -4.51 0.52 -2.39
CA ALA A 111 -3.09 0.76 -2.09
C ALA A 111 -2.85 0.85 -0.60
N ARG A 112 -3.71 1.58 0.10
CA ARG A 112 -3.70 1.75 1.56
C ARG A 112 -3.99 0.44 2.28
N ALA A 113 -4.96 -0.34 1.80
CA ALA A 113 -5.26 -1.65 2.37
C ALA A 113 -4.06 -2.60 2.27
N THR A 114 -3.37 -2.64 1.12
CA THR A 114 -2.13 -3.42 0.97
C THR A 114 -1.03 -2.94 1.90
N ALA A 115 -0.77 -1.62 1.98
CA ALA A 115 0.25 -1.06 2.86
C ALA A 115 0.00 -1.39 4.34
N ALA A 116 -1.27 -1.33 4.78
CA ALA A 116 -1.67 -1.71 6.13
C ALA A 116 -1.49 -3.22 6.38
N ALA A 117 -1.77 -4.07 5.40
CA ALA A 117 -1.51 -5.51 5.49
C ALA A 117 -0.01 -5.82 5.61
N GLN A 118 0.82 -5.18 4.78
CA GLN A 118 2.28 -5.31 4.82
C GLN A 118 2.85 -4.89 6.19
N THR A 119 2.41 -3.74 6.71
CA THR A 119 2.82 -3.24 8.03
C THR A 119 2.50 -4.26 9.13
N ARG A 120 1.26 -4.75 9.21
CA ARG A 120 0.87 -5.77 10.19
C ARG A 120 1.68 -7.06 10.07
N ARG A 121 2.06 -7.44 8.84
CA ARG A 121 2.88 -8.63 8.59
C ARG A 121 4.30 -8.45 9.13
N ILE A 122 4.91 -7.29 8.89
CA ILE A 122 6.23 -6.92 9.45
C ILE A 122 6.16 -6.92 10.97
N ASP A 123 5.18 -6.23 11.56
CA ASP A 123 5.03 -6.13 13.02
C ASP A 123 4.90 -7.52 13.67
N SER A 124 4.11 -8.41 13.07
CA SER A 124 3.95 -9.78 13.55
C SER A 124 5.23 -10.60 13.48
N LEU A 125 6.08 -10.38 12.47
CA LEU A 125 7.35 -11.09 12.33
C LEU A 125 8.40 -10.53 13.29
N ALA A 126 8.48 -9.21 13.39
CA ALA A 126 9.37 -8.52 14.34
C ALA A 126 9.04 -8.90 15.79
N ALA A 127 7.76 -8.93 16.17
CA ALA A 127 7.33 -9.32 17.51
C ALA A 127 7.62 -10.78 17.86
N ALA A 128 7.82 -11.65 16.86
CA ALA A 128 8.16 -13.06 17.07
C ALA A 128 9.68 -13.28 17.30
N LEU A 129 10.51 -12.26 17.08
CA LEU A 129 11.93 -12.29 17.41
C LEU A 129 12.15 -11.93 18.88
N PRO A 130 13.13 -12.54 19.56
CA PRO A 130 13.50 -12.12 20.91
C PRO A 130 13.94 -10.67 20.89
N ALA A 131 13.37 -9.86 21.80
CA ALA A 131 13.77 -8.47 22.00
C ALA A 131 15.26 -8.43 22.38
N GLY A 132 16.02 -7.60 21.65
CA GLY A 132 17.42 -7.33 21.95
C GLY A 132 17.61 -6.46 23.17
#